data_AF-A0AAV1HRA5-F1
#
_entry.id   AF-A0AAV1HRA5-F1
#
_cell.length_a   1.000
_cell.length_b   1.000
_cell.length_c   1.000
_cell.angle_alpha   90.00
_cell.angle_beta   90.00
_cell.angle_gamma   90.00
#
_symmetry.space_group_name_H-M   'P 1'
#
loop_
_entity.id
_entity.type
_entity.pdbx_description
1 polymer ?
#
loop_
_entity_poly.entity_id
_entity_poly.type
_entity_poly.pdbx_seq_one_letter_code
_entity_poly.pdbx_strand_id
1 'polypeptide(L)'
;MAGSSSWTGRSFTDWQDPIVLRRSSETNDFIRTVALQPGTYQYKYLVDGQWLTSPVEPVTSDGQGTFNNQRLVSPSATFHWKASWGGDEVFLAGDFTAWAELVPLKQEGPDTDFRLSCSLPPGAYCYQYLVDGTWMTSPDTPVGPDDDGHLCNRIKVEVLPAFQIFYATGWEDPVLRVRALSAAGEPQTQGWRDIPMQRTPSRASPSGGRWRTATIPATGDPAQGPPQLEFTVINASSSGSSGNGKDCDAPTHAASYRLRCPGGFKLQHGRLHPFPRACAAASMLVSDLDGTMVGDDPEADAGTEAFCRYWEDSAALSGGVLVYNTGRSLGQFKSLWQEKRGLLALPDVLITAVGTKIFMLDTEEQSRSEADGQAWKEDTQWASILDQDWDLRDVRQVAGEVISAIGPDQAQWLDDGSEHPHRIALSVQSSRVEEVCRLLADGCLAKGVKVRVIVSGTGGWRYVDCVSSRAGKLQALERVRALFSVPRDRCVAAGDSGNDILMLEGKNPAIVVGNAQPTLVDWLAEQPQNGRIVFTDASIARGILEGLCRHGLF
;
A
#
# COMPACT_ATOMS: atom_id res chain seq x y z
N MET A 1 -1.22 11.06 -16.63
CA MET A 1 -0.27 11.77 -17.51
C MET A 1 0.95 10.91 -17.75
N ALA A 2 1.60 11.09 -18.90
CA ALA A 2 2.87 10.47 -19.24
C ALA A 2 4.00 11.10 -18.39
N GLY A 3 4.37 10.45 -17.29
CA GLY A 3 5.68 10.64 -16.65
C GLY A 3 6.64 9.61 -17.26
N SER A 4 7.73 10.08 -17.86
CA SER A 4 8.49 9.31 -18.86
C SER A 4 9.72 8.55 -18.33
N SER A 5 9.98 8.52 -17.03
CA SER A 5 11.07 7.71 -16.48
C SER A 5 11.05 7.63 -14.96
N SER A 6 10.97 6.42 -14.41
CA SER A 6 11.35 6.17 -13.01
C SER A 6 12.66 5.40 -13.00
N TRP A 7 13.51 5.67 -12.01
CA TRP A 7 14.83 5.07 -11.90
C TRP A 7 14.98 4.45 -10.51
N THR A 8 16.00 3.61 -10.30
CA THR A 8 16.33 3.08 -8.96
C THR A 8 17.82 3.24 -8.70
N GLY A 9 18.18 3.91 -7.60
CA GLY A 9 19.56 4.01 -7.10
C GLY A 9 19.78 2.93 -6.05
N ARG A 10 20.94 2.26 -6.10
CA ARG A 10 21.13 1.00 -5.39
C ARG A 10 22.57 0.87 -4.87
N SER A 11 22.73 0.12 -3.78
CA SER A 11 24.03 -0.12 -3.16
C SER A 11 25.02 -0.93 -4.02
N PHE A 12 24.56 -1.51 -5.13
CA PHE A 12 25.38 -2.30 -6.05
C PHE A 12 25.66 -1.60 -7.39
N THR A 13 25.19 -0.36 -7.54
CA THR A 13 25.61 0.57 -8.62
C THR A 13 26.38 1.76 -8.05
N ASP A 14 26.87 1.64 -6.80
CA ASP A 14 27.48 2.72 -6.02
C ASP A 14 26.69 4.04 -6.02
N TRP A 15 25.37 3.96 -6.24
CA TRP A 15 24.47 5.11 -6.36
C TRP A 15 24.77 6.08 -7.51
N GLN A 16 25.67 5.74 -8.45
CA GLN A 16 26.08 6.65 -9.54
C GLN A 16 25.25 6.48 -10.81
N ASP A 17 24.67 5.30 -11.05
CA ASP A 17 23.88 5.00 -12.24
C ASP A 17 22.51 4.42 -11.88
N PRO A 18 21.46 5.28 -11.85
CA PRO A 18 20.11 4.82 -11.59
C PRO A 18 19.62 3.85 -12.68
N ILE A 19 18.97 2.77 -12.27
CA ILE A 19 18.41 1.77 -13.16
C ILE A 19 17.00 2.23 -13.59
N VAL A 20 16.82 2.61 -14.87
CA VAL A 20 15.50 2.95 -15.46
C VAL A 20 14.52 1.80 -15.29
N LEU A 21 13.38 2.03 -14.64
CA LEU A 21 12.25 1.12 -14.62
C LEU A 21 11.41 1.32 -15.88
N ARG A 22 10.92 0.22 -16.45
CA ARG A 22 10.04 0.27 -17.63
C ARG A 22 8.60 0.18 -17.19
N ARG A 23 7.74 0.92 -17.88
CA ARG A 23 6.30 0.84 -17.62
C ARG A 23 5.76 -0.46 -18.21
N SER A 24 5.22 -1.34 -17.38
CA SER A 24 4.53 -2.55 -17.80
C SER A 24 3.29 -2.18 -18.61
N SER A 25 3.13 -2.78 -19.79
CA SER A 25 1.94 -2.62 -20.63
C SER A 25 0.69 -3.27 -20.01
N GLU A 26 0.87 -4.28 -19.16
CA GLU A 26 -0.20 -5.06 -18.54
C GLU A 26 -0.71 -4.43 -17.24
N THR A 27 0.20 -4.07 -16.34
CA THR A 27 -0.15 -3.57 -15.01
C THR A 27 -0.07 -2.05 -14.89
N ASN A 28 0.56 -1.40 -15.88
CA ASN A 28 0.85 0.04 -15.91
C ASN A 28 1.84 0.50 -14.82
N ASP A 29 2.39 -0.44 -14.04
CA ASP A 29 3.40 -0.22 -13.02
C ASP A 29 4.77 0.00 -13.65
N PHE A 30 5.66 0.68 -12.94
CA PHE A 30 7.07 0.76 -13.33
C PHE A 30 7.84 -0.41 -12.75
N ILE A 31 8.25 -1.33 -13.61
CA ILE A 31 8.90 -2.58 -13.26
C ILE A 31 10.24 -2.66 -13.97
N ARG A 32 11.27 -3.08 -13.24
CA ARG A 32 12.46 -3.69 -13.81
C ARG A 32 12.90 -4.77 -12.86
N THR A 33 12.95 -5.99 -13.36
CA THR A 33 13.56 -7.05 -12.59
C THR A 33 15.05 -6.99 -12.81
N VAL A 34 15.80 -7.04 -11.72
CA VAL A 34 17.25 -7.01 -11.74
C VAL A 34 17.72 -8.31 -11.10
N ALA A 35 18.50 -9.08 -11.85
CA ALA A 35 19.10 -10.31 -11.34
C ALA A 35 20.21 -9.94 -10.35
N LEU A 36 19.94 -10.14 -9.06
CA LEU A 36 20.90 -9.92 -7.99
C LEU A 36 21.44 -11.23 -7.46
N GLN A 37 22.73 -11.23 -7.12
CA GLN A 37 23.34 -12.32 -6.37
C GLN A 37 22.70 -12.39 -4.97
N PRO A 38 22.78 -13.54 -4.26
CA PRO A 38 22.29 -13.62 -2.89
C PRO A 38 22.99 -12.62 -1.97
N GLY A 39 22.22 -11.90 -1.17
CA GLY A 39 22.76 -10.87 -0.27
C GLY A 39 21.69 -9.90 0.24
N THR A 40 22.06 -9.03 1.18
CA THR A 40 21.20 -7.95 1.63
C THR A 40 21.54 -6.69 0.85
N TYR A 41 20.56 -6.12 0.16
CA TYR A 41 20.75 -4.94 -0.68
C TYR A 41 19.93 -3.77 -0.19
N GLN A 42 20.47 -2.56 -0.39
CA GLN A 42 19.75 -1.33 -0.17
C GLN A 42 19.41 -0.65 -1.49
N TYR A 43 18.21 -0.09 -1.60
CA TYR A 43 17.75 0.59 -2.80
C TYR A 43 16.76 1.71 -2.48
N LYS A 44 16.64 2.63 -3.42
CA LYS A 44 15.59 3.66 -3.47
C LYS A 44 15.10 3.82 -4.90
N TYR A 45 13.89 4.33 -5.02
CA TYR A 45 13.32 4.79 -6.28
C TYR A 45 13.67 6.26 -6.48
N LEU A 46 14.04 6.64 -7.70
CA LEU A 46 14.15 8.02 -8.14
C LEU A 46 13.01 8.25 -9.12
N VAL A 47 11.92 8.82 -8.64
CA VAL A 47 10.71 9.07 -9.42
C VAL A 47 10.59 10.57 -9.63
N ASP A 48 10.61 11.01 -10.88
CA ASP A 48 10.50 12.43 -11.26
C ASP A 48 11.50 13.33 -10.49
N GLY A 49 12.73 12.86 -10.31
CA GLY A 49 13.81 13.59 -9.64
C GLY A 49 13.82 13.49 -8.11
N GLN A 50 12.90 12.74 -7.50
CA GLN A 50 12.83 12.55 -6.05
C GLN A 50 13.19 11.14 -5.62
N TRP A 51 14.05 11.05 -4.60
CA TRP A 51 14.41 9.80 -3.95
C TRP A 51 13.32 9.34 -2.97
N LEU A 52 12.75 8.17 -3.21
CA LEU A 52 11.65 7.58 -2.48
C LEU A 52 12.00 6.16 -2.03
N THR A 53 11.49 5.76 -0.88
CA THR A 53 11.42 4.35 -0.49
C THR A 53 10.08 3.75 -0.90
N SER A 54 10.07 2.46 -1.26
CA SER A 54 8.86 1.66 -1.27
C SER A 54 8.22 1.68 0.12
N PRO A 55 6.92 2.02 0.23
CA PRO A 55 6.22 2.08 1.51
C PRO A 55 5.94 0.69 2.11
N VAL A 56 6.09 -0.37 1.31
CA VAL A 56 5.73 -1.75 1.69
C VAL A 56 6.94 -2.65 1.90
N GLU A 57 8.15 -2.12 1.70
CA GLU A 57 9.39 -2.86 1.83
C GLU A 57 10.15 -2.37 3.07
N PRO A 58 10.84 -3.25 3.81
CA PRO A 58 11.61 -2.85 4.99
C PRO A 58 12.56 -1.70 4.66
N VAL A 59 12.74 -0.75 5.58
CA VAL A 59 13.67 0.39 5.43
C VAL A 59 14.82 0.28 6.43
N THR A 60 15.98 0.82 6.06
CA THR A 60 17.17 0.90 6.90
C THR A 60 17.84 2.26 6.74
N SER A 61 18.46 2.77 7.81
CA SER A 61 19.17 4.05 7.77
C SER A 61 20.53 3.90 7.09
N ASP A 62 20.92 4.89 6.28
CA ASP A 62 22.24 4.94 5.63
C ASP A 62 23.34 5.57 6.50
N GLY A 63 23.02 6.00 7.73
CA GLY A 63 23.96 6.66 8.63
C GLY A 63 24.26 8.13 8.30
N GLN A 64 23.68 8.69 7.24
CA GLN A 64 23.79 10.11 6.85
C GLN A 64 22.44 10.85 6.91
N GLY A 65 21.45 10.26 7.58
CA GLY A 65 20.15 10.88 7.80
C GLY A 65 19.13 10.61 6.69
N THR A 66 19.35 9.61 5.83
CA THR A 66 18.34 9.17 4.86
C THR A 66 18.05 7.67 4.95
N PHE A 67 16.89 7.23 4.46
CA PHE A 67 16.41 5.85 4.60
C PHE A 67 16.33 5.15 3.27
N ASN A 68 16.95 3.98 3.13
CA ASN A 68 16.86 3.12 1.94
C ASN A 68 15.91 1.95 2.22
N ASN A 69 15.22 1.41 1.21
CA ASN A 69 14.63 0.08 1.37
C ASN A 69 15.75 -0.95 1.46
N GLN A 70 15.57 -1.95 2.33
CA GLN A 70 16.46 -3.06 2.54
C GLN A 70 15.75 -4.34 2.17
N ARG A 71 16.32 -5.10 1.24
CA ARG A 71 15.78 -6.41 0.83
C ARG A 71 16.84 -7.48 0.96
N LEU A 72 16.49 -8.55 1.68
CA LEU A 72 17.25 -9.79 1.64
C LEU A 72 16.91 -10.49 0.33
N VAL A 73 17.86 -10.50 -0.58
CA VAL A 73 17.80 -11.25 -1.84
C VAL A 73 18.30 -12.65 -1.53
N SER A 74 17.37 -13.61 -1.54
CA SER A 74 17.66 -15.04 -1.54
C SER A 74 17.27 -15.61 -2.91
N PRO A 75 17.97 -16.66 -3.41
CA PRO A 75 17.58 -17.30 -4.66
C PRO A 75 16.12 -17.73 -4.63
N SER A 76 15.31 -17.17 -5.53
CA SER A 76 13.93 -17.65 -5.78
C SER A 76 13.82 -18.34 -7.14
N ALA A 77 14.85 -18.25 -7.98
CA ALA A 77 14.99 -19.00 -9.22
C ALA A 77 16.45 -19.44 -9.42
N THR A 78 16.64 -20.66 -9.92
CA THR A 78 17.94 -21.17 -10.38
C THR A 78 17.80 -21.66 -11.81
N PHE A 79 18.65 -21.15 -12.68
CA PHE A 79 18.75 -21.51 -14.09
C PHE A 79 19.95 -22.42 -14.29
N HIS A 80 19.76 -23.49 -15.06
CA HIS A 80 20.77 -24.49 -15.35
C HIS A 80 20.97 -24.64 -16.85
N TRP A 81 22.22 -24.69 -17.27
CA TRP A 81 22.60 -25.12 -18.61
C TRP A 81 23.64 -26.24 -18.49
N LYS A 82 23.28 -27.46 -18.93
CA LYS A 82 24.12 -28.63 -18.69
C LYS A 82 25.40 -28.56 -19.51
N ALA A 83 26.53 -28.89 -18.90
CA ALA A 83 27.81 -28.97 -19.61
C ALA A 83 27.75 -29.93 -20.81
N SER A 84 26.96 -31.00 -20.70
CA SER A 84 26.73 -31.97 -21.79
C SER A 84 26.07 -31.39 -23.04
N TRP A 85 25.47 -30.19 -22.95
CA TRP A 85 24.87 -29.51 -24.10
C TRP A 85 25.87 -28.66 -24.88
N GLY A 86 27.11 -28.57 -24.40
CA GLY A 86 28.14 -27.71 -24.97
C GLY A 86 27.93 -26.23 -24.64
N GLY A 87 28.83 -25.38 -25.12
CA GLY A 87 28.87 -23.96 -24.81
C GLY A 87 30.10 -23.58 -23.99
N ASP A 88 30.84 -22.57 -24.44
CA ASP A 88 31.95 -21.98 -23.68
C ASP A 88 31.45 -20.76 -22.88
N GLU A 89 30.58 -19.95 -23.49
CA GLU A 89 29.93 -18.80 -22.85
C GLU A 89 28.41 -18.96 -22.87
N VAL A 90 27.81 -18.96 -21.68
CA VAL A 90 26.36 -19.11 -21.52
C VAL A 90 25.79 -17.91 -20.78
N PHE A 91 24.87 -17.21 -21.43
CA PHE A 91 24.13 -16.09 -20.86
C PHE A 91 22.63 -16.39 -20.81
N LEU A 92 21.92 -15.68 -19.95
CA LEU A 92 20.47 -15.71 -19.81
C LEU A 92 19.89 -14.34 -20.17
N ALA A 93 18.81 -14.32 -20.94
CA ALA A 93 17.94 -13.15 -21.05
C ALA A 93 16.47 -13.57 -20.93
N GLY A 94 15.64 -12.67 -20.45
CA GLY A 94 14.20 -12.89 -20.37
C GLY A 94 13.41 -11.61 -20.16
N ASP A 95 12.10 -11.77 -20.05
CA ASP A 95 11.15 -10.68 -19.78
C ASP A 95 11.44 -9.93 -18.48
N PHE A 96 11.98 -10.60 -17.47
CA PHE A 96 12.45 -9.99 -16.23
C PHE A 96 13.56 -8.94 -16.47
N THR A 97 14.46 -9.18 -17.43
CA THR A 97 15.42 -8.18 -17.92
C THR A 97 14.86 -7.30 -19.06
N ALA A 98 13.58 -7.45 -19.39
CA ALA A 98 12.96 -6.90 -20.59
C ALA A 98 13.79 -7.14 -21.86
N TRP A 99 14.40 -8.33 -21.95
CA TRP A 99 15.29 -8.80 -23.02
C TRP A 99 16.49 -7.89 -23.34
N ALA A 100 16.80 -6.92 -22.48
CA ALA A 100 17.80 -5.90 -22.74
C ALA A 100 19.18 -6.21 -22.15
N GLU A 101 19.27 -7.18 -21.25
CA GLU A 101 20.50 -7.55 -20.54
C GLU A 101 20.77 -9.05 -20.68
N LEU A 102 22.05 -9.38 -20.86
CA LEU A 102 22.56 -10.76 -20.87
C LEU A 102 23.24 -11.03 -19.54
N VAL A 103 22.70 -11.96 -18.76
CA VAL A 103 23.23 -12.33 -17.45
C VAL A 103 24.10 -13.59 -17.58
N PRO A 104 25.41 -13.53 -17.32
CA PRO A 104 26.28 -14.70 -17.47
C PRO A 104 25.95 -15.76 -16.42
N LEU A 105 25.89 -17.03 -16.85
CA LEU A 105 25.88 -18.18 -15.95
C LEU A 105 27.32 -18.51 -15.52
N LYS A 106 27.49 -18.98 -14.29
CA LYS A 106 28.79 -19.38 -13.74
C LYS A 106 28.96 -20.88 -13.77
N GLN A 107 30.19 -21.32 -13.99
CA GLN A 107 30.61 -22.72 -13.92
C GLN A 107 31.63 -22.86 -12.78
N GLU A 108 31.48 -23.87 -11.91
CA GLU A 108 32.37 -24.06 -10.73
C GLU A 108 33.65 -24.85 -11.05
N GLY A 109 33.73 -25.44 -12.25
CA GLY A 109 34.91 -26.13 -12.76
C GLY A 109 34.67 -26.72 -14.16
N PRO A 110 35.73 -27.14 -14.87
CA PRO A 110 35.59 -27.80 -16.17
C PRO A 110 34.65 -29.01 -16.03
N ASP A 111 33.73 -29.15 -16.98
CA ASP A 111 32.69 -30.18 -17.03
C ASP A 111 31.54 -30.10 -16.00
N THR A 112 31.40 -28.97 -15.28
CA THR A 112 30.23 -28.73 -14.40
C THR A 112 29.12 -27.94 -15.11
N ASP A 113 27.87 -28.09 -14.71
CA ASP A 113 26.78 -27.30 -15.28
C ASP A 113 27.00 -25.80 -15.06
N PHE A 114 26.64 -25.01 -16.06
CA PHE A 114 26.49 -23.57 -15.92
C PHE A 114 25.24 -23.28 -15.06
N ARG A 115 25.39 -22.40 -14.07
CA ARG A 115 24.34 -22.07 -13.11
C ARG A 115 24.21 -20.56 -12.88
N LEU A 116 22.98 -20.10 -12.77
CA LEU A 116 22.65 -18.76 -12.27
C LEU A 116 21.53 -18.88 -11.23
N SER A 117 21.81 -18.46 -10.01
CA SER A 117 20.81 -18.31 -8.95
C SER A 117 20.52 -16.83 -8.76
N CYS A 118 19.26 -16.42 -8.88
CA CYS A 118 18.84 -15.04 -8.70
C CYS A 118 17.50 -14.93 -7.95
N SER A 119 17.18 -13.72 -7.49
CA SER A 119 15.87 -13.41 -6.92
C SER A 119 14.98 -12.74 -7.95
N LEU A 120 13.93 -13.43 -8.36
CA LEU A 120 12.83 -12.91 -9.13
C LEU A 120 11.60 -12.74 -8.22
N PRO A 121 10.77 -11.70 -8.41
CA PRO A 121 9.45 -11.64 -7.79
C PRO A 121 8.61 -12.88 -8.12
N PRO A 122 7.58 -13.21 -7.32
CA PRO A 122 6.62 -14.24 -7.69
C PRO A 122 5.92 -13.86 -9.01
N GLY A 123 5.84 -14.80 -9.95
CA GLY A 123 5.34 -14.51 -11.29
C GLY A 123 5.69 -15.61 -12.28
N ALA A 124 5.11 -15.52 -13.48
CA ALA A 124 5.53 -16.33 -14.62
C ALA A 124 6.46 -15.50 -15.50
N TYR A 125 7.54 -16.12 -15.97
CA TYR A 125 8.59 -15.46 -16.73
C TYR A 125 8.96 -16.29 -17.96
N CYS A 126 9.27 -15.61 -19.05
CA CYS A 126 9.80 -16.16 -20.30
C CYS A 126 11.29 -15.81 -20.45
N TYR A 127 12.11 -16.77 -20.87
CA TYR A 127 13.55 -16.60 -21.01
C TYR A 127 14.16 -17.48 -22.11
N GLN A 128 15.37 -17.12 -22.54
CA GLN A 128 16.22 -17.92 -23.43
C GLN A 128 17.68 -17.84 -22.97
N TYR A 129 18.46 -18.80 -23.44
CA TYR A 129 19.91 -18.80 -23.28
C TYR A 129 20.58 -18.26 -24.53
N LEU A 130 21.62 -17.46 -24.37
CA LEU A 130 22.56 -17.14 -25.44
C LEU A 130 23.82 -17.95 -25.19
N VAL A 131 24.09 -18.93 -26.05
CA VAL A 131 25.21 -19.87 -25.91
C VAL A 131 26.11 -19.70 -27.12
N ASP A 132 27.35 -19.26 -26.88
CA ASP A 132 28.34 -18.96 -27.93
C ASP A 132 27.75 -18.09 -29.06
N GLY A 133 26.94 -17.09 -28.69
CA GLY A 133 26.28 -16.17 -29.62
C GLY A 133 25.01 -16.69 -30.29
N THR A 134 24.54 -17.89 -29.95
CA THR A 134 23.32 -18.49 -30.50
C THR A 134 22.20 -18.55 -29.46
N TRP A 135 21.01 -18.04 -29.81
CA TRP A 135 19.83 -18.13 -28.95
C TRP A 135 19.28 -19.55 -28.92
N MET A 136 19.14 -20.10 -27.72
CA MET A 136 18.73 -21.47 -27.47
C MET A 136 17.72 -21.55 -26.34
N THR A 137 16.93 -22.64 -26.36
CA THR A 137 16.07 -23.01 -25.24
C THR A 137 16.64 -24.23 -24.53
N SER A 138 16.49 -24.27 -23.21
CA SER A 138 16.80 -25.47 -22.42
C SER A 138 15.83 -26.61 -22.80
N PRO A 139 16.34 -27.80 -23.13
CA PRO A 139 15.51 -28.98 -23.40
C PRO A 139 14.71 -29.48 -22.20
N ASP A 140 15.15 -29.15 -20.98
CA ASP A 140 14.58 -29.70 -19.74
C ASP A 140 13.48 -28.82 -19.12
N THR A 141 13.22 -27.64 -19.69
CA THR A 141 12.21 -26.72 -19.17
C THR A 141 11.11 -26.46 -20.20
N PRO A 142 9.84 -26.26 -19.75
CA PRO A 142 8.73 -26.02 -20.67
C PRO A 142 9.01 -24.84 -21.62
N VAL A 143 8.63 -25.00 -22.88
CA VAL A 143 8.73 -23.95 -23.90
C VAL A 143 7.35 -23.48 -24.36
N GLY A 144 7.24 -22.22 -24.73
CA GLY A 144 6.04 -21.65 -25.35
C GLY A 144 6.32 -20.30 -26.00
N PRO A 145 5.43 -19.81 -26.88
CA PRO A 145 5.60 -18.51 -27.50
C PRO A 145 5.52 -17.39 -26.45
N ASP A 146 6.35 -16.36 -26.58
CA ASP A 146 6.15 -15.07 -25.90
C ASP A 146 5.08 -14.22 -26.62
N ASP A 147 4.89 -12.97 -26.17
CA ASP A 147 3.87 -12.07 -26.71
C ASP A 147 4.13 -11.67 -28.18
N ASP A 148 5.38 -11.77 -28.64
CA ASP A 148 5.81 -11.50 -30.01
C ASP A 148 5.87 -12.79 -30.87
N GLY A 149 5.55 -13.95 -30.29
CA GLY A 149 5.52 -15.25 -30.97
C GLY A 149 6.86 -15.99 -31.01
N HIS A 150 7.89 -15.52 -30.31
CA HIS A 150 9.18 -16.20 -30.22
C HIS A 150 9.13 -17.35 -29.22
N LEU A 151 9.77 -18.48 -29.55
CA LEU A 151 9.77 -19.66 -28.68
C LEU A 151 10.74 -19.48 -27.51
N CYS A 152 10.21 -19.42 -26.29
CA CYS A 152 10.98 -19.16 -25.07
C CYS A 152 10.76 -20.26 -24.04
N ASN A 153 11.75 -20.52 -23.18
CA ASN A 153 11.52 -21.31 -21.96
C ASN A 153 10.66 -20.51 -20.98
N ARG A 154 9.91 -21.22 -20.13
CA ARG A 154 9.04 -20.64 -19.11
C ARG A 154 9.43 -21.11 -17.72
N ILE A 155 9.45 -20.17 -16.77
CA ILE A 155 9.61 -20.46 -15.34
C ILE A 155 8.50 -19.76 -14.57
N LYS A 156 7.90 -20.47 -13.62
CA LYS A 156 6.98 -19.88 -12.65
C LYS A 156 7.70 -19.80 -11.31
N VAL A 157 7.93 -18.58 -10.86
CA VAL A 157 8.49 -18.30 -9.54
C VAL A 157 7.31 -18.23 -8.58
N GLU A 158 7.23 -19.20 -7.70
CA GLU A 158 6.15 -19.26 -6.72
C GLU A 158 6.46 -18.35 -5.52
N VAL A 159 5.41 -17.88 -4.85
CA VAL A 159 5.57 -17.24 -3.54
C VAL A 159 6.17 -18.29 -2.61
N LEU A 160 7.41 -18.09 -2.17
CA LEU A 160 8.02 -19.00 -1.21
C LEU A 160 7.14 -19.02 0.05
N PRO A 161 6.69 -20.20 0.49
CA PRO A 161 5.98 -20.30 1.76
C PRO A 161 6.85 -19.70 2.87
N ALA A 162 6.27 -18.90 3.75
CA ALA A 162 6.99 -18.27 4.83
C ALA A 162 6.19 -18.31 6.13
N PHE A 163 6.89 -18.32 7.25
CA PHE A 163 6.31 -18.10 8.57
C PHE A 163 6.41 -16.61 8.88
N GLN A 164 5.27 -15.93 8.95
CA GLN A 164 5.20 -14.54 9.39
C GLN A 164 4.76 -14.52 10.85
N ILE A 165 5.64 -14.06 11.73
CA ILE A 165 5.42 -14.10 13.18
C ILE A 165 5.33 -12.67 13.69
N PHE A 166 4.17 -12.31 14.23
CA PHE A 166 3.92 -11.05 14.92
C PHE A 166 3.99 -11.28 16.43
N TYR A 167 4.85 -10.56 17.13
CA TYR A 167 5.03 -10.71 18.57
C TYR A 167 4.70 -9.40 19.29
N ALA A 168 3.74 -9.43 20.22
CA ALA A 168 3.42 -8.28 21.05
C ALA A 168 4.37 -8.22 22.25
N THR A 169 5.22 -7.20 22.30
CA THR A 169 6.23 -7.08 23.35
C THR A 169 6.64 -5.64 23.63
N GLY A 170 7.04 -5.37 24.87
CA GLY A 170 7.66 -4.14 25.32
C GLY A 170 9.17 -4.15 25.12
N TRP A 171 9.73 -5.24 24.58
CA TRP A 171 11.16 -5.35 24.30
C TRP A 171 11.58 -4.44 23.14
N GLU A 172 12.72 -3.80 23.33
CA GLU A 172 13.34 -2.95 22.32
C GLU A 172 13.91 -3.80 21.17
N ASP A 173 14.61 -4.87 21.52
CA ASP A 173 15.33 -5.78 20.61
C ASP A 173 14.92 -7.26 20.77
N PRO A 174 13.66 -7.61 20.46
CA PRO A 174 13.24 -9.01 20.44
C PRO A 174 13.90 -9.76 19.28
N VAL A 175 14.40 -10.95 19.56
CA VAL A 175 15.06 -11.85 18.60
C VAL A 175 14.36 -13.19 18.62
N LEU A 176 13.98 -13.69 17.43
CA LEU A 176 13.53 -15.06 17.25
C LEU A 176 14.74 -15.97 17.07
N ARG A 177 14.93 -16.88 18.02
CA ARG A 177 15.85 -18.01 17.84
C ARG A 177 15.08 -19.14 17.18
N VAL A 178 15.38 -19.45 15.93
CA VAL A 178 14.62 -20.41 15.12
C VAL A 178 15.48 -21.56 14.62
N ARG A 179 14.87 -22.71 14.35
CA ARG A 179 15.46 -23.80 13.57
C ARG A 179 14.43 -24.46 12.68
N ALA A 180 14.84 -24.87 11.48
CA ALA A 180 13.98 -25.62 10.57
C ALA A 180 13.87 -27.08 11.03
N LEU A 181 12.67 -27.62 10.94
CA LEU A 181 12.39 -29.04 11.20
C LEU A 181 11.99 -29.72 9.89
N SER A 182 12.32 -31.02 9.76
CA SER A 182 11.80 -31.89 8.72
C SER A 182 10.31 -32.12 8.90
N ALA A 183 9.64 -32.71 7.91
CA ALA A 183 8.22 -33.08 8.04
C ALA A 183 7.98 -34.11 9.16
N ALA A 184 8.98 -34.93 9.49
CA ALA A 184 8.94 -35.84 10.64
C ALA A 184 9.15 -35.12 11.99
N GLY A 185 9.45 -33.81 12.00
CA GLY A 185 9.70 -33.01 13.19
C GLY A 185 11.13 -33.09 13.71
N GLU A 186 12.07 -33.59 12.91
CA GLU A 186 13.49 -33.70 13.26
C GLU A 186 14.26 -32.44 12.86
N PRO A 187 15.20 -31.94 13.68
CA PRO A 187 16.02 -30.79 13.30
C PRO A 187 16.78 -31.04 11.99
N GLN A 188 16.71 -30.09 11.06
CA GLN A 188 17.55 -30.13 9.87
C GLN A 188 19.02 -29.82 10.23
N THR A 189 19.96 -30.08 9.30
CA THR A 189 21.41 -29.90 9.52
C THR A 189 21.82 -28.49 9.94
N GLN A 190 21.00 -27.48 9.63
CA GLN A 190 21.18 -26.12 10.15
C GLN A 190 20.72 -26.04 11.61
N GLY A 191 21.65 -25.65 12.49
CA GLY A 191 21.36 -25.39 13.90
C GLY A 191 20.45 -24.18 14.12
N TRP A 192 20.34 -23.76 15.37
CA TRP A 192 19.60 -22.55 15.74
C TRP A 192 20.20 -21.30 15.07
N ARG A 193 19.34 -20.43 14.55
CA ARG A 193 19.68 -19.12 13.98
C ARG A 193 18.87 -18.02 14.66
N ASP A 194 19.49 -16.88 14.88
CA ASP A 194 18.86 -15.73 15.52
C ASP A 194 18.39 -14.74 14.45
N ILE A 195 17.12 -14.35 14.50
CA ILE A 195 16.46 -13.45 13.55
C ILE A 195 15.90 -12.25 14.34
N PRO A 196 16.49 -11.04 14.20
CA PRO A 196 15.95 -9.84 14.82
C PRO A 196 14.55 -9.53 14.33
N MET A 197 13.64 -9.17 15.24
CA MET A 197 12.29 -8.77 14.89
C MET A 197 12.22 -7.27 14.61
N GLN A 198 11.54 -6.92 13.53
CA GLN A 198 11.37 -5.55 13.05
C GLN A 198 10.14 -4.88 13.66
N ARG A 199 10.11 -3.54 13.63
CA ARG A 199 8.92 -2.77 13.99
C ARG A 199 7.83 -2.98 12.94
N THR A 200 6.57 -2.87 13.35
CA THR A 200 5.43 -2.93 12.45
C THR A 200 4.83 -1.53 12.26
N PRO A 201 4.09 -1.27 11.17
CA PRO A 201 3.37 -0.01 10.98
C PRO A 201 2.21 0.16 11.97
N SER A 202 1.74 -0.93 12.61
CA SER A 202 0.65 -0.91 13.59
C SER A 202 0.96 -0.01 14.79
N ARG A 203 -0.06 0.73 15.22
CA ARG A 203 -0.08 1.53 16.45
C ARG A 203 -0.70 0.80 17.64
N ALA A 204 -1.25 -0.40 17.42
CA ALA A 204 -1.80 -1.20 18.50
C ALA A 204 -0.70 -1.60 19.49
N SER A 205 -1.06 -1.54 20.77
CA SER A 205 -0.24 -1.99 21.88
C SER A 205 -1.05 -2.93 22.75
N PRO A 206 -1.37 -4.15 22.26
CA PRO A 206 -2.05 -5.16 23.06
C PRO A 206 -1.25 -5.50 24.32
N SER A 207 -1.84 -6.27 25.23
CA SER A 207 -1.13 -6.75 26.41
C SER A 207 0.16 -7.47 25.97
N GLY A 208 1.29 -7.08 26.58
CA GLY A 208 2.63 -7.45 26.14
C GLY A 208 3.42 -6.29 25.55
N GLY A 209 2.79 -5.34 24.84
CA GLY A 209 3.44 -4.16 24.25
C GLY A 209 3.13 -4.01 22.77
N ARG A 210 4.04 -3.42 22.00
CA ARG A 210 3.83 -3.16 20.56
C ARG A 210 4.14 -4.38 19.71
N TRP A 211 3.51 -4.46 18.55
CA TRP A 211 3.76 -5.51 17.58
C TRP A 211 5.14 -5.38 16.92
N ARG A 212 5.87 -6.49 16.95
CA ARG A 212 7.11 -6.74 16.22
C ARG A 212 6.87 -7.85 15.21
N THR A 213 7.61 -7.87 14.10
CA THR A 213 7.43 -8.89 13.06
C THR A 213 8.75 -9.49 12.61
N ALA A 214 8.71 -10.76 12.23
CA ALA A 214 9.78 -11.42 11.49
C ALA A 214 9.18 -12.36 10.46
N THR A 215 9.79 -12.39 9.28
CA THR A 215 9.43 -13.32 8.21
C THR A 215 10.53 -14.34 8.05
N ILE A 216 10.16 -15.62 8.16
CA ILE A 216 11.09 -16.74 8.06
C ILE A 216 10.72 -17.52 6.80
N PRO A 217 11.57 -17.51 5.76
CA PRO A 217 11.36 -18.36 4.59
C PRO A 217 11.31 -19.83 5.01
N ALA A 218 10.33 -20.55 4.50
CA ALA A 218 10.24 -21.97 4.75
C ALA A 218 11.27 -22.71 3.89
N THR A 219 12.22 -23.36 4.53
CA THR A 219 13.31 -24.10 3.87
C THR A 219 13.07 -25.60 4.04
N GLY A 220 13.06 -26.35 2.94
CA GLY A 220 12.87 -27.80 2.93
C GLY A 220 12.45 -28.30 1.55
N ASP A 221 12.70 -29.58 1.28
CA ASP A 221 12.26 -30.24 0.05
C ASP A 221 10.72 -30.42 0.08
N PRO A 222 9.96 -29.80 -0.84
CA PRO A 222 8.50 -29.94 -0.89
C PRO A 222 8.04 -31.39 -1.02
N ALA A 223 8.87 -32.27 -1.61
CA ALA A 223 8.58 -33.69 -1.77
C ALA A 223 8.56 -34.46 -0.44
N GLN A 224 9.17 -33.90 0.62
CA GLN A 224 9.26 -34.55 1.94
C GLN A 224 8.14 -34.13 2.90
N GLY A 225 7.23 -33.24 2.48
CA GLY A 225 6.13 -32.72 3.30
C GLY A 225 6.30 -31.24 3.68
N PRO A 226 5.32 -30.64 4.37
CA PRO A 226 5.35 -29.21 4.65
C PRO A 226 6.52 -28.88 5.60
N PRO A 227 7.31 -27.84 5.28
CA PRO A 227 8.37 -27.39 6.17
C PRO A 227 7.79 -26.96 7.52
N GLN A 228 8.51 -27.30 8.59
CA GLN A 228 8.13 -26.99 9.96
C GLN A 228 9.16 -26.05 10.61
N LEU A 229 8.71 -25.23 11.56
CA LEU A 229 9.56 -24.28 12.27
C LEU A 229 9.47 -24.50 13.77
N GLU A 230 10.62 -24.51 14.45
CA GLU A 230 10.68 -24.44 15.90
C GLU A 230 11.40 -23.15 16.33
N PHE A 231 10.87 -22.46 17.34
CA PHE A 231 11.46 -21.21 17.79
C PHE A 231 11.25 -20.89 19.28
N THR A 232 12.08 -19.98 19.79
CA THR A 232 11.88 -19.25 21.05
C THR A 232 12.10 -17.75 20.79
N VAL A 233 11.63 -16.89 21.69
CA VAL A 233 11.92 -15.45 21.63
C VAL A 233 12.81 -15.07 22.78
N ILE A 234 13.83 -14.26 22.52
CA ILE A 234 14.73 -13.71 23.54
C ILE A 234 14.80 -12.20 23.42
N ASN A 235 15.09 -11.53 24.54
CA ASN A 235 15.42 -10.11 24.54
C ASN A 235 16.94 -9.94 24.39
N ALA A 236 17.41 -9.40 23.27
CA ALA A 236 18.85 -9.25 23.05
C ALA A 236 19.49 -8.19 23.96
N SER A 237 18.73 -7.18 24.40
CA SER A 237 19.26 -6.09 25.22
C SER A 237 19.57 -6.48 26.67
N SER A 238 19.15 -7.65 27.14
CA SER A 238 19.40 -8.12 28.51
C SER A 238 20.56 -9.11 28.64
N SER A 239 21.25 -9.48 27.55
CA SER A 239 22.34 -10.47 27.58
C SER A 239 23.64 -10.03 28.29
N GLY A 240 23.62 -8.91 29.01
CA GLY A 240 24.74 -8.38 29.81
C GLY A 240 24.59 -8.52 31.33
N SER A 241 23.52 -9.12 31.85
CA SER A 241 23.30 -9.30 33.30
C SER A 241 22.67 -10.66 33.58
N SER A 242 23.12 -11.33 34.65
CA SER A 242 22.85 -12.75 34.93
C SER A 242 21.38 -13.17 34.71
N GLY A 243 21.19 -14.21 33.89
CA GLY A 243 19.90 -14.75 33.51
C GLY A 243 19.00 -15.11 34.69
N ASN A 244 17.98 -14.30 34.90
CA ASN A 244 16.72 -14.73 35.49
C ASN A 244 15.76 -14.96 34.32
N GLY A 245 14.85 -15.94 34.41
CA GLY A 245 13.92 -16.36 33.34
C GLY A 245 12.91 -15.31 32.82
N LYS A 246 13.22 -14.00 32.91
CA LYS A 246 12.46 -12.87 32.34
C LYS A 246 12.93 -12.47 30.93
N ASP A 247 14.02 -13.05 30.43
CA ASP A 247 14.69 -12.65 29.18
C ASP A 247 14.37 -13.55 27.98
N CYS A 248 13.49 -14.52 28.18
CA CYS A 248 13.03 -15.43 27.14
C CYS A 248 11.53 -15.67 27.26
N ASP A 249 10.84 -15.64 26.13
CA ASP A 249 9.43 -16.01 26.00
C ASP A 249 9.37 -17.41 25.37
N ALA A 250 8.81 -18.34 26.14
CA ALA A 250 8.61 -19.73 25.77
C ALA A 250 7.17 -20.15 26.13
N PRO A 251 6.60 -21.12 25.41
CA PRO A 251 5.22 -21.56 25.67
C PRO A 251 5.08 -22.16 27.07
N THR A 252 3.92 -21.93 27.71
CA THR A 252 3.66 -22.29 29.11
C THR A 252 3.92 -23.77 29.45
N HIS A 253 3.84 -24.67 28.47
CA HIS A 253 3.96 -26.12 28.65
C HIS A 253 5.00 -26.79 27.74
N ALA A 254 5.88 -26.01 27.09
CA ALA A 254 6.91 -26.57 26.22
C ALA A 254 8.17 -25.69 26.22
N ALA A 255 9.31 -26.28 25.86
CA ALA A 255 10.58 -25.56 25.80
C ALA A 255 10.67 -24.58 24.61
N SER A 256 9.78 -24.72 23.61
CA SER A 256 9.83 -24.01 22.33
C SER A 256 8.46 -24.01 21.65
N TYR A 257 8.22 -23.01 20.82
CA TYR A 257 7.10 -22.95 19.90
C TYR A 257 7.35 -23.83 18.68
N ARG A 258 6.30 -24.46 18.15
CA ARG A 258 6.37 -25.25 16.91
C ARG A 258 5.24 -24.88 15.95
N LEU A 259 5.60 -24.58 14.71
CA LEU A 259 4.69 -24.32 13.61
C LEU A 259 4.79 -25.45 12.59
N ARG A 260 3.66 -26.08 12.28
CA ARG A 260 3.60 -27.27 11.41
C ARG A 260 3.52 -26.95 9.93
N CYS A 261 3.24 -25.71 9.58
CA CYS A 261 3.17 -25.24 8.21
C CYS A 261 3.42 -23.72 8.15
N PRO A 262 3.91 -23.21 7.00
CA PRO A 262 4.02 -21.79 6.73
C PRO A 262 2.68 -21.07 6.83
N GLY A 263 2.71 -19.78 7.17
CA GLY A 263 1.52 -18.98 7.41
C GLY A 263 1.81 -17.78 8.31
N GLY A 264 0.77 -17.01 8.60
CA GLY A 264 0.81 -15.90 9.54
C GLY A 264 0.41 -16.32 10.95
N PHE A 265 1.11 -15.81 11.96
CA PHE A 265 0.88 -16.13 13.36
C PHE A 265 1.07 -14.89 14.25
N LYS A 266 0.20 -14.74 15.25
CA LYS A 266 0.35 -13.77 16.34
C LYS A 266 0.77 -14.50 17.60
N LEU A 267 1.84 -14.04 18.24
CA LEU A 267 2.35 -14.50 19.51
C LEU A 267 2.05 -13.45 20.59
N GLN A 268 1.29 -13.86 21.61
CA GLN A 268 0.95 -13.05 22.76
C GLN A 268 0.92 -13.93 24.02
N HIS A 269 1.60 -13.54 25.10
CA HIS A 269 1.61 -14.23 26.40
C HIS A 269 1.82 -15.74 26.33
N GLY A 270 2.86 -16.21 25.63
CA GLY A 270 3.09 -17.65 25.57
C GLY A 270 2.22 -18.40 24.56
N ARG A 271 1.32 -17.72 23.82
CA ARG A 271 0.30 -18.34 22.96
C ARG A 271 0.37 -17.87 21.52
N LEU A 272 0.35 -18.84 20.61
CA LEU A 272 0.28 -18.62 19.18
C LEU A 272 -1.15 -18.72 18.67
N HIS A 273 -1.55 -17.72 17.89
CA HIS A 273 -2.83 -17.65 17.21
C HIS A 273 -2.60 -17.58 15.70
N PRO A 274 -3.27 -18.41 14.88
CA PRO A 274 -3.25 -18.24 13.43
C PRO A 274 -3.70 -16.84 13.03
N PHE A 275 -3.00 -16.24 12.07
CA PHE A 275 -3.31 -14.94 11.52
C PHE A 275 -3.22 -14.98 9.99
N PRO A 276 -4.22 -15.56 9.30
CA PRO A 276 -4.18 -15.80 7.86
C PRO A 276 -3.97 -14.53 7.02
N ARG A 277 -4.48 -13.38 7.50
CA ARG A 277 -4.39 -12.08 6.82
C ARG A 277 -2.96 -11.62 6.56
N ALA A 278 -1.99 -12.02 7.39
CA ALA A 278 -0.58 -11.71 7.13
C ALA A 278 -0.09 -12.24 5.78
N CYS A 279 -0.69 -13.32 5.28
CA CYS A 279 -0.36 -13.91 3.98
C CYS A 279 -1.24 -13.36 2.85
N ALA A 280 -2.21 -12.50 3.14
CA ALA A 280 -3.02 -11.83 2.15
C ALA A 280 -2.29 -10.59 1.63
N ALA A 281 -2.59 -10.18 0.39
CA ALA A 281 -2.07 -8.94 -0.15
C ALA A 281 -2.60 -7.72 0.64
N ALA A 282 -1.86 -6.61 0.62
CA ALA A 282 -2.30 -5.36 1.23
C ALA A 282 -3.67 -4.92 0.69
N SER A 283 -4.47 -4.29 1.53
CA SER A 283 -5.75 -3.67 1.17
C SER A 283 -5.69 -2.17 1.43
N MET A 284 -6.34 -1.37 0.60
CA MET A 284 -6.51 0.07 0.83
C MET A 284 -7.97 0.36 1.17
N LEU A 285 -8.21 1.08 2.26
CA LEU A 285 -9.51 1.65 2.55
C LEU A 285 -9.45 3.16 2.35
N VAL A 286 -10.38 3.70 1.56
CA VAL A 286 -10.56 5.13 1.33
C VAL A 286 -11.93 5.53 1.83
N SER A 287 -11.99 6.14 3.00
CA SER A 287 -13.24 6.44 3.69
C SER A 287 -13.48 7.93 3.75
N ASP A 288 -14.74 8.37 3.59
CA ASP A 288 -15.13 9.66 4.15
C ASP A 288 -15.03 9.63 5.69
N LEU A 289 -15.03 10.80 6.32
CA LEU A 289 -14.93 10.94 7.77
C LEU A 289 -16.30 11.14 8.41
N ASP A 290 -16.99 12.22 8.07
CA ASP A 290 -18.13 12.74 8.83
C ASP A 290 -19.40 12.00 8.45
N GLY A 291 -19.97 11.22 9.37
CA GLY A 291 -21.11 10.36 9.06
C GLY A 291 -20.71 9.01 8.47
N THR A 292 -19.42 8.79 8.19
CA THR A 292 -18.89 7.52 7.65
C THR A 292 -17.91 6.83 8.59
N MET A 293 -16.80 7.47 8.96
CA MET A 293 -15.83 6.91 9.91
C MET A 293 -16.10 7.38 11.35
N VAL A 294 -16.55 8.62 11.51
CA VAL A 294 -16.83 9.26 12.79
C VAL A 294 -18.27 9.77 12.87
N GLY A 295 -18.76 9.94 14.10
CA GLY A 295 -20.03 10.61 14.38
C GLY A 295 -19.97 11.36 15.71
N ASP A 296 -21.10 11.94 16.09
CA ASP A 296 -21.19 12.88 17.22
C ASP A 296 -21.65 12.23 18.54
N ASP A 297 -22.04 10.96 18.52
CA ASP A 297 -22.58 10.25 19.67
C ASP A 297 -21.66 9.11 20.18
N PRO A 298 -21.87 8.64 21.43
CA PRO A 298 -21.04 7.59 22.02
C PRO A 298 -21.10 6.24 21.29
N GLU A 299 -22.17 5.93 20.55
CA GLU A 299 -22.27 4.69 19.78
C GLU A 299 -21.40 4.78 18.52
N ALA A 300 -21.38 5.93 17.85
CA ALA A 300 -20.47 6.22 16.76
C ALA A 300 -19.00 6.13 17.21
N ASP A 301 -18.68 6.63 18.40
CA ASP A 301 -17.34 6.51 18.98
C ASP A 301 -16.95 5.05 19.25
N ALA A 302 -17.87 4.24 19.79
CA ALA A 302 -17.63 2.81 19.97
C ALA A 302 -17.41 2.08 18.63
N GLY A 303 -18.09 2.52 17.56
CA GLY A 303 -17.86 2.02 16.20
C GLY A 303 -16.49 2.41 15.66
N THR A 304 -16.11 3.68 15.82
CA THR A 304 -14.81 4.23 15.41
C THR A 304 -13.68 3.49 16.12
N GLU A 305 -13.81 3.28 17.43
CA GLU A 305 -12.85 2.54 18.23
C GLU A 305 -12.75 1.07 17.79
N ALA A 306 -13.88 0.41 17.53
CA ALA A 306 -13.88 -0.96 17.03
C ALA A 306 -13.16 -1.07 15.68
N PHE A 307 -13.36 -0.11 14.78
CA PHE A 307 -12.62 -0.03 13.53
C PHE A 307 -11.14 0.18 13.76
N CYS A 308 -10.75 1.10 14.63
CA CYS A 308 -9.35 1.37 14.94
C CYS A 308 -8.64 0.13 15.49
N ARG A 309 -9.27 -0.59 16.44
CA ARG A 309 -8.74 -1.85 16.97
C ARG A 309 -8.55 -2.88 15.86
N TYR A 310 -9.57 -3.11 15.03
CA TYR A 310 -9.44 -4.02 13.89
C TYR A 310 -8.31 -3.60 12.95
N TRP A 311 -8.26 -2.32 12.58
CA TRP A 311 -7.31 -1.81 11.60
C TRP A 311 -5.89 -1.98 12.09
N GLU A 312 -5.59 -1.49 13.29
CA GLU A 312 -4.24 -1.53 13.85
C GLU A 312 -3.81 -2.96 14.21
N ASP A 313 -4.71 -3.79 14.77
CA ASP A 313 -4.35 -5.17 15.08
C ASP A 313 -4.37 -6.10 13.87
N SER A 314 -4.95 -5.74 12.72
CA SER A 314 -5.07 -6.67 11.59
C SER A 314 -4.62 -6.06 10.27
N ALA A 315 -5.34 -5.08 9.74
CA ALA A 315 -5.08 -4.55 8.41
C ALA A 315 -3.68 -3.92 8.30
N ALA A 316 -3.29 -3.09 9.27
CA ALA A 316 -1.98 -2.44 9.32
C ALA A 316 -0.85 -3.47 9.42
N LEU A 317 -1.00 -4.53 10.22
CA LEU A 317 0.00 -5.60 10.32
C LEU A 317 0.23 -6.34 8.99
N SER A 318 -0.79 -6.41 8.14
CA SER A 318 -0.72 -6.97 6.77
C SER A 318 -0.38 -5.94 5.68
N GLY A 319 0.13 -4.76 6.06
CA GLY A 319 0.52 -3.71 5.11
C GLY A 319 -0.66 -2.93 4.52
N GLY A 320 -1.81 -2.91 5.18
CA GLY A 320 -2.98 -2.14 4.76
C GLY A 320 -2.74 -0.63 4.78
N VAL A 321 -3.36 0.08 3.85
CA VAL A 321 -3.24 1.54 3.67
C VAL A 321 -4.57 2.22 3.98
N LEU A 322 -4.59 3.11 4.97
CA LEU A 322 -5.76 3.85 5.39
C LEU A 322 -5.72 5.27 4.82
N VAL A 323 -6.79 5.64 4.12
CA VAL A 323 -6.95 6.96 3.50
C VAL A 323 -8.25 7.56 4.00
N TYR A 324 -8.18 8.79 4.53
CA TYR A 324 -9.39 9.59 4.74
C TYR A 324 -9.59 10.58 3.60
N ASN A 325 -10.78 10.56 3.00
CA ASN A 325 -11.15 11.37 1.84
C ASN A 325 -12.31 12.30 2.18
N THR A 326 -11.96 13.42 2.79
CA THR A 326 -12.88 14.32 3.50
C THR A 326 -12.96 15.71 2.85
N GLY A 327 -14.08 16.39 3.08
CA GLY A 327 -14.23 17.81 2.79
C GLY A 327 -13.46 18.73 3.75
N ARG A 328 -13.04 18.23 4.92
CA ARG A 328 -12.29 18.98 5.94
C ARG A 328 -10.94 19.47 5.40
N SER A 329 -10.45 20.59 5.91
CA SER A 329 -9.06 21.03 5.71
C SER A 329 -8.09 20.26 6.63
N LEU A 330 -6.78 20.33 6.36
CA LEU A 330 -5.77 19.67 7.18
C LEU A 330 -5.82 20.13 8.65
N GLY A 331 -6.07 21.42 8.89
CA GLY A 331 -6.22 21.97 10.24
C GLY A 331 -7.42 21.38 10.97
N GLN A 332 -8.57 21.29 10.31
CA GLN A 332 -9.78 20.69 10.87
C GLN A 332 -9.61 19.20 11.15
N PHE A 333 -8.91 18.47 10.28
CA PHE A 333 -8.56 17.07 10.56
C PHE A 333 -7.65 16.95 11.78
N LYS A 334 -6.61 17.77 11.91
CA LYS A 334 -5.71 17.76 13.09
C LYS A 334 -6.47 18.02 14.38
N SER A 335 -7.43 18.94 14.38
CA SER A 335 -8.31 19.17 15.53
C SER A 335 -9.17 17.95 15.86
N LEU A 336 -9.83 17.35 14.87
CA LEU A 336 -10.61 16.12 15.05
C LEU A 336 -9.75 14.97 15.57
N TRP A 337 -8.54 14.81 15.06
CA TRP A 337 -7.58 13.82 15.52
C TRP A 337 -7.22 13.98 16.99
N GLN A 338 -7.01 15.22 17.46
CA GLN A 338 -6.75 15.48 18.88
C GLN A 338 -7.98 15.22 19.76
N GLU A 339 -9.17 15.56 19.28
CA GLU A 339 -10.43 15.30 19.98
C GLU A 339 -10.70 13.80 20.13
N LYS A 340 -10.58 13.04 19.03
CA LYS A 340 -10.85 11.59 18.97
C LYS A 340 -9.59 10.74 19.22
N ARG A 341 -8.59 11.32 19.91
CA ARG A 341 -7.28 10.67 20.13
C ARG A 341 -7.45 9.36 20.90
N GLY A 342 -6.94 8.26 20.34
CA GLY A 342 -7.08 6.91 20.90
C GLY A 342 -8.32 6.16 20.44
N LEU A 343 -9.28 6.83 19.80
CA LEU A 343 -10.46 6.20 19.19
C LEU A 343 -10.29 6.07 17.68
N LEU A 344 -9.87 7.15 17.01
CA LEU A 344 -9.69 7.19 15.56
C LEU A 344 -8.37 6.53 15.14
N ALA A 345 -8.40 5.71 14.07
CA ALA A 345 -7.18 5.18 13.47
C ALA A 345 -6.42 6.29 12.74
N LEU A 346 -5.09 6.30 12.87
CA LEU A 346 -4.27 7.29 12.15
C LEU A 346 -4.16 6.86 10.68
N PRO A 347 -4.56 7.69 9.71
CA PRO A 347 -4.46 7.33 8.32
C PRO A 347 -3.02 7.48 7.83
N ASP A 348 -2.67 6.73 6.78
CA ASP A 348 -1.42 6.90 6.05
C ASP A 348 -1.49 8.12 5.11
N VAL A 349 -2.72 8.46 4.69
CA VAL A 349 -2.98 9.48 3.67
C VAL A 349 -4.24 10.27 4.03
N LEU A 350 -4.17 11.59 3.86
CA LEU A 350 -5.31 12.48 3.90
C LEU A 350 -5.55 13.06 2.51
N ILE A 351 -6.76 12.87 2.02
CA ILE A 351 -7.30 13.62 0.89
C ILE A 351 -8.26 14.64 1.48
N THR A 352 -7.96 15.93 1.30
CA THR A 352 -8.71 17.04 1.90
C THR A 352 -9.30 17.94 0.83
N ALA A 353 -10.19 18.85 1.25
CA ALA A 353 -10.76 19.87 0.38
C ALA A 353 -11.36 19.29 -0.91
N VAL A 354 -12.15 18.22 -0.75
CA VAL A 354 -12.88 17.54 -1.84
C VAL A 354 -11.96 16.98 -2.93
N GLY A 355 -10.75 16.52 -2.55
CA GLY A 355 -9.80 15.91 -3.47
C GLY A 355 -8.85 16.90 -4.15
N THR A 356 -8.72 18.12 -3.65
CA THR A 356 -7.79 19.13 -4.20
C THR A 356 -6.42 19.11 -3.52
N LYS A 357 -6.30 18.44 -2.37
CA LYS A 357 -5.05 18.30 -1.63
C LYS A 357 -4.88 16.85 -1.18
N ILE A 358 -3.65 16.35 -1.28
CA ILE A 358 -3.26 15.02 -0.81
C ILE A 358 -2.06 15.22 0.11
N PHE A 359 -2.14 14.67 1.32
CA PHE A 359 -1.08 14.71 2.30
C PHE A 359 -0.72 13.30 2.75
N MET A 360 0.57 13.00 2.79
CA MET A 360 1.11 11.75 3.31
C MET A 360 1.51 11.96 4.76
N LEU A 361 1.26 10.96 5.61
CA LEU A 361 1.77 10.99 6.97
C LEU A 361 3.30 11.05 6.91
N ASP A 362 3.89 12.06 7.54
CA ASP A 362 5.34 12.19 7.56
C ASP A 362 5.93 11.17 8.53
N THR A 363 6.81 10.33 8.00
CA THR A 363 7.48 9.25 8.72
C THR A 363 9.00 9.29 8.56
N GLU A 364 9.54 10.43 8.11
CA GLU A 364 10.99 10.61 7.94
C GLU A 364 11.72 10.57 9.29
N GLU A 365 11.20 11.22 10.33
CA GLU A 365 11.83 11.24 11.66
C GLU A 365 11.34 10.12 12.59
N GLN A 366 10.12 9.62 12.37
CA GLN A 366 9.44 8.67 13.28
C GLN A 366 8.65 7.64 12.49
N SER A 367 8.63 6.39 12.96
CA SER A 367 7.82 5.35 12.32
C SER A 367 6.31 5.65 12.43
N ARG A 368 5.49 5.12 11.52
CA ARG A 368 4.01 5.20 11.61
C ARG A 368 3.48 4.77 12.99
N SER A 369 4.11 3.76 13.60
CA SER A 369 3.74 3.24 14.93
C SER A 369 3.93 4.28 16.06
N GLU A 370 4.74 5.31 15.83
CA GLU A 370 5.11 6.35 16.79
C GLU A 370 4.55 7.72 16.46
N ALA A 371 4.18 7.96 15.19
CA ALA A 371 3.70 9.25 14.71
C ALA A 371 2.59 9.84 15.61
N ASP A 372 2.60 11.15 15.82
CA ASP A 372 1.60 11.84 16.64
C ASP A 372 0.41 12.38 15.83
N GLY A 373 0.44 12.17 14.51
CA GLY A 373 -0.56 12.65 13.55
C GLY A 373 -0.48 14.16 13.25
N GLN A 374 0.62 14.83 13.58
CA GLN A 374 0.79 16.27 13.35
C GLN A 374 1.66 16.61 12.13
N ALA A 375 2.59 15.74 11.76
CA ALA A 375 3.48 15.95 10.61
C ALA A 375 2.90 15.32 9.34
N TRP A 376 2.77 16.12 8.28
CA TRP A 376 2.14 15.76 7.01
C TRP A 376 2.88 16.40 5.84
N LYS A 377 3.13 15.62 4.79
CA LYS A 377 3.83 16.06 3.57
C LYS A 377 2.87 16.12 2.40
N GLU A 378 2.72 17.29 1.78
CA GLU A 378 1.83 17.47 0.62
C GLU A 378 2.38 16.77 -0.64
N ASP A 379 1.52 16.11 -1.41
CA ASP A 379 1.83 15.64 -2.77
C ASP A 379 1.89 16.84 -3.73
N THR A 380 3.08 17.41 -3.86
CA THR A 380 3.35 18.53 -4.78
C THR A 380 3.10 18.18 -6.25
N GLN A 381 3.24 16.91 -6.65
CA GLN A 381 2.93 16.50 -8.03
C GLN A 381 1.42 16.50 -8.27
N TRP A 382 0.62 16.15 -7.26
CA TRP A 382 -0.84 16.29 -7.34
C TRP A 382 -1.23 17.76 -7.57
N ALA A 383 -0.64 18.70 -6.82
CA ALA A 383 -0.86 20.13 -7.04
C ALA A 383 -0.52 20.54 -8.49
N SER A 384 0.62 20.10 -9.02
CA SER A 384 1.01 20.37 -10.42
C SER A 384 0.09 19.72 -11.46
N ILE A 385 -0.54 18.58 -11.15
CA ILE A 385 -1.57 17.99 -12.00
C ILE A 385 -2.82 18.89 -12.02
N LEU A 386 -3.20 19.46 -10.88
CA LEU A 386 -4.38 20.30 -10.75
C LEU A 386 -4.21 21.69 -11.37
N ASP A 387 -2.98 22.21 -11.44
CA ASP A 387 -2.63 23.46 -12.14
C ASP A 387 -2.99 23.42 -13.64
N GLN A 388 -3.11 22.23 -14.23
CA GLN A 388 -3.43 22.10 -15.64
C GLN A 388 -4.88 22.46 -15.93
N ASP A 389 -5.06 23.39 -16.86
CA ASP A 389 -6.37 23.91 -17.25
C ASP A 389 -7.09 24.66 -16.10
N TRP A 390 -6.34 25.11 -15.08
CA TRP A 390 -6.83 25.84 -13.91
C TRP A 390 -6.13 27.20 -13.76
N ASP A 391 -6.89 28.29 -13.62
CA ASP A 391 -6.39 29.59 -13.16
C ASP A 391 -7.32 30.13 -12.07
N LEU A 392 -6.82 30.20 -10.84
CA LEU A 392 -7.60 30.65 -9.68
C LEU A 392 -8.11 32.09 -9.86
N ARG A 393 -7.34 32.98 -10.49
CA ARG A 393 -7.74 34.39 -10.66
C ARG A 393 -8.97 34.48 -11.56
N ASP A 394 -8.96 33.71 -12.65
CA ASP A 394 -10.08 33.66 -13.57
C ASP A 394 -11.32 33.05 -12.95
N VAL A 395 -11.17 31.95 -12.20
CA VAL A 395 -12.28 31.32 -11.46
C VAL A 395 -12.84 32.26 -10.40
N ARG A 396 -11.99 32.95 -9.64
CA ARG A 396 -12.43 33.94 -8.65
C ARG A 396 -13.19 35.09 -9.27
N GLN A 397 -12.72 35.59 -10.41
CA GLN A 397 -13.42 36.65 -11.13
C GLN A 397 -14.82 36.18 -11.56
N VAL A 398 -14.92 35.01 -12.21
CA VAL A 398 -16.20 34.45 -12.66
C VAL A 398 -17.14 34.25 -11.47
N ALA A 399 -16.69 33.63 -10.39
CA ALA A 399 -17.52 33.42 -9.22
C ALA A 399 -17.97 34.75 -8.57
N GLY A 400 -17.12 35.79 -8.56
CA GLY A 400 -17.50 37.13 -8.12
C GLY A 400 -18.59 37.78 -8.99
N GLU A 401 -18.50 37.61 -10.31
CA GLU A 401 -19.53 38.05 -11.27
C GLU A 401 -20.85 37.29 -11.05
N VAL A 402 -20.78 35.98 -10.82
CA VAL A 402 -21.96 35.14 -10.52
C VAL A 402 -22.65 35.56 -9.22
N ILE A 403 -21.89 35.75 -8.14
CA ILE A 403 -22.44 36.23 -6.85
C ILE A 403 -23.09 37.61 -7.02
N SER A 404 -22.46 38.50 -7.79
CA SER A 404 -23.00 39.85 -8.05
C SER A 404 -24.29 39.80 -8.86
N ALA A 405 -24.41 38.87 -9.81
CA ALA A 405 -25.61 38.70 -10.62
C ALA A 405 -26.78 38.06 -9.86
N ILE A 406 -26.50 37.10 -8.98
CA ILE A 406 -27.50 36.36 -8.21
C ILE A 406 -27.93 37.12 -6.95
N GLY A 407 -27.02 37.89 -6.36
CA GLY A 407 -27.22 38.70 -5.17
C GLY A 407 -26.64 38.07 -3.89
N PRO A 408 -26.08 38.89 -2.97
CA PRO A 408 -25.37 38.42 -1.77
C PRO A 408 -26.28 37.72 -0.74
N ASP A 409 -27.59 37.93 -0.80
CA ASP A 409 -28.57 37.23 0.04
C ASP A 409 -28.87 35.79 -0.44
N GLN A 410 -28.34 35.42 -1.61
CA GLN A 410 -28.63 34.16 -2.28
C GLN A 410 -27.37 33.33 -2.57
N ALA A 411 -26.20 33.96 -2.70
CA ALA A 411 -24.91 33.30 -2.84
C ALA A 411 -23.80 34.08 -2.12
N GLN A 412 -22.93 33.38 -1.38
CA GLN A 412 -21.87 33.98 -0.56
C GLN A 412 -20.58 33.17 -0.63
N TRP A 413 -19.44 33.83 -0.51
CA TRP A 413 -18.14 33.17 -0.40
C TRP A 413 -18.02 32.39 0.92
N LEU A 414 -17.51 31.16 0.83
CA LEU A 414 -17.01 30.40 1.97
C LEU A 414 -15.49 30.29 1.93
N ASP A 415 -14.93 30.07 0.74
CA ASP A 415 -13.51 30.10 0.45
C ASP A 415 -13.33 30.65 -0.96
N ASP A 416 -12.49 31.66 -1.11
CA ASP A 416 -12.16 32.25 -2.40
C ASP A 416 -10.87 31.66 -3.01
N GLY A 417 -10.40 30.54 -2.46
CA GLY A 417 -9.19 29.82 -2.86
C GLY A 417 -7.92 30.35 -2.22
N SER A 418 -8.05 31.21 -1.19
CA SER A 418 -6.93 31.65 -0.36
C SER A 418 -6.40 30.52 0.53
N GLU A 419 -7.28 29.65 1.03
CA GLU A 419 -6.87 28.45 1.77
C GLU A 419 -6.52 27.30 0.81
N HIS A 420 -7.27 27.16 -0.28
CA HIS A 420 -7.15 26.05 -1.23
C HIS A 420 -6.97 26.54 -2.68
N PRO A 421 -5.73 26.65 -3.21
CA PRO A 421 -5.47 27.26 -4.51
C PRO A 421 -6.17 26.62 -5.73
N HIS A 422 -6.64 25.38 -5.62
CA HIS A 422 -7.33 24.61 -6.67
C HIS A 422 -8.84 24.46 -6.43
N ARG A 423 -9.40 25.29 -5.54
CA ARG A 423 -10.81 25.26 -5.13
C ARG A 423 -11.30 26.66 -4.79
N ILE A 424 -12.54 26.94 -5.14
CA ILE A 424 -13.35 27.94 -4.45
C ILE A 424 -14.63 27.30 -3.93
N ALA A 425 -15.21 27.85 -2.87
CA ALA A 425 -16.42 27.34 -2.25
C ALA A 425 -17.42 28.47 -1.99
N LEU A 426 -18.68 28.23 -2.37
CA LEU A 426 -19.79 29.14 -2.17
C LEU A 426 -20.88 28.51 -1.30
N SER A 427 -21.53 29.30 -0.47
CA SER A 427 -22.83 28.98 0.13
C SER A 427 -23.93 29.54 -0.77
N VAL A 428 -24.84 28.70 -1.26
CA VAL A 428 -25.86 29.08 -2.24
C VAL A 428 -27.24 28.61 -1.79
N GLN A 429 -28.26 29.46 -1.94
CA GLN A 429 -29.65 29.07 -1.72
C GLN A 429 -30.04 27.92 -2.64
N SER A 430 -30.69 26.90 -2.09
CA SER A 430 -31.08 25.68 -2.80
C SER A 430 -31.81 25.92 -4.12
N SER A 431 -32.66 26.97 -4.18
CA SER A 431 -33.39 27.39 -5.39
C SER A 431 -32.52 27.97 -6.50
N ARG A 432 -31.26 28.33 -6.22
CA ARG A 432 -30.32 28.96 -7.16
C ARG A 432 -29.13 28.07 -7.51
N VAL A 433 -29.02 26.87 -6.93
CA VAL A 433 -27.85 26.00 -7.12
C VAL A 433 -27.63 25.63 -8.58
N GLU A 434 -28.66 25.19 -9.29
CA GLU A 434 -28.54 24.81 -10.71
C GLU A 434 -28.08 25.99 -11.58
N GLU A 435 -28.64 27.17 -11.34
CA GLU A 435 -28.28 28.41 -12.03
C GLU A 435 -26.81 28.79 -11.76
N VAL A 436 -26.38 28.78 -10.49
CA VAL A 436 -25.00 29.08 -10.10
C VAL A 436 -24.01 28.07 -10.68
N CYS A 437 -24.31 26.77 -10.63
CA CYS A 437 -23.44 25.74 -11.20
C CYS A 437 -23.24 25.94 -12.71
N ARG A 438 -24.32 26.23 -13.43
CA ARG A 438 -24.28 26.50 -14.86
C ARG A 438 -23.45 27.76 -15.17
N LEU A 439 -23.70 28.86 -14.46
CA LEU A 439 -22.98 30.11 -14.68
C LEU A 439 -21.48 30.00 -14.37
N LEU A 440 -21.11 29.27 -13.31
CA LEU A 440 -19.71 28.99 -12.99
C LEU A 440 -19.04 28.17 -14.09
N ALA A 441 -19.69 27.09 -14.55
CA ALA A 441 -19.15 26.22 -15.59
C ALA A 441 -18.99 26.97 -16.93
N ASP A 442 -20.05 27.66 -17.38
CA ASP A 442 -20.06 28.41 -18.64
C ASP A 442 -19.05 29.57 -18.61
N GLY A 443 -19.01 30.33 -17.51
CA GLY A 443 -18.11 31.47 -17.34
C GLY A 443 -16.64 31.06 -17.29
N CYS A 444 -16.32 29.97 -16.58
CA CYS A 444 -14.95 29.44 -16.55
C CYS A 444 -14.53 28.91 -17.92
N LEU A 445 -15.42 28.18 -18.60
CA LEU A 445 -15.14 27.64 -19.94
C LEU A 445 -14.90 28.76 -20.96
N ALA A 446 -15.65 29.87 -20.90
CA ALA A 446 -15.45 31.03 -21.76
C ALA A 446 -14.06 31.69 -21.59
N LYS A 447 -13.45 31.50 -20.43
CA LYS A 447 -12.07 31.92 -20.13
C LYS A 447 -11.01 30.85 -20.42
N GLY A 448 -11.40 29.69 -20.93
CA GLY A 448 -10.50 28.56 -21.18
C GLY A 448 -10.12 27.76 -19.93
N VAL A 449 -10.79 27.98 -18.80
CA VAL A 449 -10.57 27.25 -17.55
C VAL A 449 -11.54 26.09 -17.46
N LYS A 450 -11.04 24.88 -17.19
CA LYS A 450 -11.86 23.68 -17.04
C LYS A 450 -12.07 23.38 -15.57
N VAL A 451 -13.32 23.48 -15.14
CA VAL A 451 -13.71 23.28 -13.75
C VAL A 451 -14.63 22.07 -13.60
N ARG A 452 -14.71 21.58 -12.36
CA ARG A 452 -15.78 20.69 -11.90
C ARG A 452 -16.49 21.38 -10.75
N VAL A 453 -17.83 21.37 -10.80
CA VAL A 453 -18.66 21.90 -9.73
C VAL A 453 -19.24 20.73 -8.95
N ILE A 454 -19.04 20.72 -7.63
CA ILE A 454 -19.48 19.68 -6.70
C ILE A 454 -20.44 20.34 -5.71
N VAL A 455 -21.63 19.76 -5.56
CA VAL A 455 -22.66 20.28 -4.66
C VAL A 455 -22.81 19.34 -3.47
N SER A 456 -22.86 19.92 -2.27
CA SER A 456 -23.09 19.16 -1.03
C SER A 456 -24.00 19.92 -0.05
N GLY A 457 -24.41 19.23 1.03
CA GLY A 457 -25.28 19.75 2.08
C GLY A 457 -26.77 19.45 1.89
N THR A 458 -27.55 19.70 2.95
CA THR A 458 -29.01 19.51 3.00
C THR A 458 -29.70 20.78 3.53
N GLY A 459 -31.03 20.89 3.36
CA GLY A 459 -31.80 22.08 3.78
C GLY A 459 -31.89 23.23 2.76
N GLY A 460 -32.09 24.46 3.25
CA GLY A 460 -32.35 25.65 2.40
C GLY A 460 -31.11 26.22 1.70
N TRP A 461 -29.92 25.96 2.22
CA TRP A 461 -28.63 26.35 1.63
C TRP A 461 -27.83 25.11 1.22
N ARG A 462 -26.91 25.28 0.27
CA ARG A 462 -26.02 24.25 -0.27
C ARG A 462 -24.61 24.79 -0.40
N TYR A 463 -23.65 23.89 -0.28
CA TYR A 463 -22.24 24.17 -0.55
C TYR A 463 -21.94 23.85 -2.00
N VAL A 464 -21.38 24.82 -2.73
CA VAL A 464 -21.00 24.69 -4.14
C VAL A 464 -19.50 24.88 -4.25
N ASP A 465 -18.79 23.77 -4.43
CA ASP A 465 -17.35 23.72 -4.61
C ASP A 465 -17.01 23.73 -6.09
N CYS A 466 -16.28 24.75 -6.55
CA CYS A 466 -15.74 24.81 -7.90
C CYS A 466 -14.24 24.50 -7.83
N VAL A 467 -13.84 23.38 -8.41
CA VAL A 467 -12.48 22.84 -8.34
C VAL A 467 -11.90 22.65 -9.73
N SER A 468 -10.58 22.45 -9.84
CA SER A 468 -9.95 22.00 -11.07
C SER A 468 -10.68 20.77 -11.62
N SER A 469 -10.92 20.72 -12.94
CA SER A 469 -11.62 19.58 -13.58
C SER A 469 -10.95 18.22 -13.35
N ARG A 470 -9.67 18.23 -12.97
CA ARG A 470 -8.85 17.05 -12.64
C ARG A 470 -8.95 16.64 -11.17
N ALA A 471 -9.47 17.51 -10.31
CA ALA A 471 -9.69 17.22 -8.90
C ALA A 471 -10.97 16.41 -8.68
N GLY A 472 -11.22 16.08 -7.42
CA GLY A 472 -12.37 15.32 -6.97
C GLY A 472 -11.96 14.09 -6.16
N LYS A 473 -12.86 13.63 -5.29
CA LYS A 473 -12.62 12.49 -4.40
C LYS A 473 -12.15 11.24 -5.16
N LEU A 474 -12.72 10.94 -6.33
CA LEU A 474 -12.34 9.77 -7.14
C LEU A 474 -10.93 9.89 -7.73
N GLN A 475 -10.59 11.05 -8.31
CA GLN A 475 -9.31 11.24 -8.98
C GLN A 475 -8.17 11.23 -7.97
N ALA A 476 -8.38 11.84 -6.81
CA ALA A 476 -7.44 11.78 -5.69
C ALA A 476 -7.31 10.34 -5.15
N LEU A 477 -8.42 9.60 -5.01
CA LEU A 477 -8.39 8.17 -4.65
C LEU A 477 -7.54 7.37 -5.63
N GLU A 478 -7.75 7.51 -6.94
CA GLU A 478 -6.98 6.78 -7.96
C GLU A 478 -5.51 7.17 -7.99
N ARG A 479 -5.18 8.44 -7.70
CA ARG A 479 -3.79 8.91 -7.51
C ARG A 479 -3.14 8.18 -6.34
N VAL A 480 -3.79 8.14 -5.18
CA VAL A 480 -3.27 7.46 -3.99
C VAL A 480 -3.16 5.95 -4.22
N ARG A 481 -4.19 5.32 -4.79
CA ARG A 481 -4.16 3.89 -5.14
C ARG A 481 -2.95 3.54 -6.01
N ALA A 482 -2.67 4.36 -7.02
CA ALA A 482 -1.50 4.17 -7.90
C ALA A 482 -0.18 4.40 -7.17
N LEU A 483 -0.08 5.41 -6.29
CA LEU A 483 1.13 5.68 -5.49
C LEU A 483 1.51 4.48 -4.60
N PHE A 484 0.52 3.79 -4.04
CA PHE A 484 0.74 2.61 -3.19
C PHE A 484 0.67 1.29 -3.97
N SER A 485 0.52 1.33 -5.30
CA SER A 485 0.43 0.14 -6.17
C SER A 485 -0.63 -0.87 -5.71
N VAL A 486 -1.77 -0.39 -5.19
CA VAL A 486 -2.84 -1.28 -4.70
C VAL A 486 -3.77 -1.66 -5.86
N PRO A 487 -4.02 -2.97 -6.09
CA PRO A 487 -4.99 -3.42 -7.09
C PRO A 487 -6.39 -2.89 -6.81
N ARG A 488 -7.18 -2.66 -7.88
CA ARG A 488 -8.55 -2.08 -7.77
C ARG A 488 -9.48 -2.93 -6.91
N ASP A 489 -9.40 -4.24 -7.04
CA ASP A 489 -10.18 -5.22 -6.27
C ASP A 489 -9.82 -5.27 -4.78
N ARG A 490 -8.72 -4.60 -4.38
CA ARG A 490 -8.29 -4.47 -2.98
C ARG A 490 -8.32 -3.03 -2.45
N CYS A 491 -8.79 -2.09 -3.26
CA CYS A 491 -9.03 -0.70 -2.87
C CYS A 491 -10.52 -0.51 -2.64
N VAL A 492 -10.96 -0.16 -1.43
CA VAL A 492 -12.38 -0.04 -1.09
C VAL A 492 -12.69 1.41 -0.76
N ALA A 493 -13.72 1.98 -1.40
CA ALA A 493 -14.25 3.30 -1.05
C ALA A 493 -15.41 3.18 -0.05
N ALA A 494 -15.52 4.07 0.93
CA ALA A 494 -16.64 4.09 1.88
C ALA A 494 -17.20 5.51 2.07
N GLY A 495 -18.52 5.67 2.06
CA GLY A 495 -19.18 6.98 2.20
C GLY A 495 -20.64 6.88 2.66
N ASP A 496 -21.23 8.01 3.04
CA ASP A 496 -22.60 8.14 3.55
C ASP A 496 -23.42 9.19 2.80
N SER A 497 -22.81 10.10 2.03
CA SER A 497 -23.54 11.23 1.45
C SER A 497 -23.33 11.43 -0.04
N GLY A 498 -24.08 12.39 -0.62
CA GLY A 498 -24.03 12.68 -2.06
C GLY A 498 -22.65 13.16 -2.55
N ASN A 499 -21.81 13.74 -1.67
CA ASN A 499 -20.45 14.15 -2.04
C ASN A 499 -19.50 12.96 -2.27
N ASP A 500 -19.89 11.75 -1.84
CA ASP A 500 -19.12 10.52 -1.95
C ASP A 500 -19.44 9.76 -3.23
N ILE A 501 -20.55 10.08 -3.90
CA ILE A 501 -21.02 9.40 -5.13
C ILE A 501 -19.87 9.24 -6.13
N LEU A 502 -19.09 10.29 -6.38
CA LEU A 502 -17.98 10.24 -7.34
C LEU A 502 -16.93 9.17 -6.97
N MET A 503 -16.58 9.00 -5.69
CA MET A 503 -15.62 7.95 -5.32
C MET A 503 -16.26 6.55 -5.28
N LEU A 504 -17.55 6.46 -4.97
CA LEU A 504 -18.31 5.21 -4.88
C LEU A 504 -18.74 4.67 -6.26
N GLU A 505 -18.93 5.52 -7.27
CA GLU A 505 -19.22 5.14 -8.66
C GLU A 505 -17.98 4.61 -9.41
N GLY A 506 -16.79 4.83 -8.85
CA GLY A 506 -15.52 4.36 -9.41
C GLY A 506 -15.49 2.84 -9.59
N LYS A 507 -14.48 2.31 -10.28
CA LYS A 507 -14.38 0.86 -10.56
C LYS A 507 -13.95 0.01 -9.37
N ASN A 508 -13.69 0.64 -8.23
CA ASN A 508 -13.26 -0.01 -6.99
C ASN A 508 -14.49 -0.60 -6.26
N PRO A 509 -14.34 -1.66 -5.45
CA PRO A 509 -15.32 -2.02 -4.44
C PRO A 509 -15.72 -0.82 -3.59
N ALA A 510 -16.98 -0.77 -3.19
CA ALA A 510 -17.54 0.35 -2.46
C ALA A 510 -18.44 -0.11 -1.31
N ILE A 511 -18.51 0.72 -0.27
CA ILE A 511 -19.34 0.54 0.92
C ILE A 511 -20.18 1.80 1.09
N VAL A 512 -21.50 1.62 1.14
CA VAL A 512 -22.45 2.64 1.58
C VAL A 512 -22.87 2.25 2.99
N VAL A 513 -22.59 3.09 3.99
CA VAL A 513 -22.89 2.78 5.39
C VAL A 513 -24.38 2.90 5.69
N GLY A 514 -24.88 2.19 6.71
CA GLY A 514 -26.32 2.05 6.98
C GLY A 514 -27.04 3.35 7.32
N ASN A 515 -26.31 4.39 7.74
CA ASN A 515 -26.84 5.74 7.99
C ASN A 515 -26.72 6.69 6.78
N ALA A 516 -26.56 6.14 5.56
CA ALA A 516 -26.44 6.93 4.35
C ALA A 516 -27.62 7.88 4.15
N GLN A 517 -27.33 9.09 3.68
CA GLN A 517 -28.31 10.13 3.43
C GLN A 517 -29.22 9.77 2.24
N PRO A 518 -30.47 10.27 2.20
CA PRO A 518 -31.44 9.92 1.16
C PRO A 518 -30.90 10.06 -0.26
N THR A 519 -30.18 11.14 -0.57
CA THR A 519 -29.57 11.37 -1.89
C THR A 519 -28.63 10.24 -2.34
N LEU A 520 -27.83 9.68 -1.41
CA LEU A 520 -26.94 8.57 -1.73
C LEU A 520 -27.70 7.25 -1.88
N VAL A 521 -28.75 7.05 -1.07
CA VAL A 521 -29.63 5.87 -1.16
C VAL A 521 -30.39 5.86 -2.48
N ASP A 522 -30.91 7.00 -2.92
CA ASP A 522 -31.59 7.14 -4.22
C ASP A 522 -30.63 6.83 -5.37
N TRP A 523 -29.41 7.40 -5.34
CA TRP A 523 -28.37 7.07 -6.32
C TRP A 523 -28.03 5.57 -6.33
N LEU A 524 -27.92 4.95 -5.14
CA LEU A 524 -27.60 3.53 -5.00
C LEU A 524 -28.67 2.63 -5.63
N ALA A 525 -29.94 3.00 -5.51
CA ALA A 525 -31.06 2.25 -6.09
C ALA A 525 -30.99 2.16 -7.63
N GLU A 526 -30.31 3.11 -8.27
CA GLU A 526 -30.09 3.15 -9.72
C GLU A 526 -28.86 2.34 -10.16
N GLN A 527 -28.03 1.87 -9.22
CA GLN A 527 -26.77 1.18 -9.54
C GLN A 527 -26.97 -0.33 -9.86
N PRO A 528 -26.09 -0.90 -10.72
CA PRO A 528 -26.08 -2.34 -10.96
C PRO A 528 -25.82 -3.15 -9.68
N GLN A 529 -26.68 -4.13 -9.40
CA GLN A 529 -26.58 -5.02 -8.23
C GLN A 529 -25.61 -6.18 -8.49
N ASN A 530 -24.34 -5.86 -8.75
CA ASN A 530 -23.29 -6.83 -9.12
C ASN A 530 -22.32 -7.18 -7.97
N GLY A 531 -22.63 -6.74 -6.74
CA GLY A 531 -21.78 -6.96 -5.56
C GLY A 531 -20.59 -6.01 -5.42
N ARG A 532 -20.35 -5.09 -6.38
CA ARG A 532 -19.28 -4.08 -6.28
C ARG A 532 -19.56 -3.08 -5.15
N ILE A 533 -20.81 -2.59 -5.07
CA ILE A 533 -21.25 -1.70 -4.00
C ILE A 533 -22.02 -2.54 -2.97
N VAL A 534 -21.61 -2.43 -1.71
CA VAL A 534 -22.29 -3.08 -0.58
C VAL A 534 -22.97 -1.99 0.24
N PHE A 535 -24.28 -2.12 0.44
CA PHE A 535 -25.01 -1.36 1.44
C PHE A 535 -25.06 -2.16 2.74
N THR A 536 -24.64 -1.55 3.84
CA THR A 536 -24.45 -2.24 5.12
C THR A 536 -25.61 -1.99 6.06
N ASP A 537 -25.89 -2.95 6.92
CA ASP A 537 -26.92 -2.81 7.95
C ASP A 537 -26.43 -1.92 9.10
N ALA A 538 -25.14 -2.03 9.44
CA ALA A 538 -24.51 -1.17 10.43
C ALA A 538 -24.18 0.22 9.88
N SER A 539 -24.23 1.21 10.77
CA SER A 539 -23.90 2.60 10.52
C SER A 539 -22.42 2.92 10.81
N ILE A 540 -21.94 4.02 10.23
CA ILE A 540 -20.62 4.62 10.48
C ILE A 540 -19.52 3.55 10.34
N ALA A 541 -18.48 3.58 11.17
CA ALA A 541 -17.33 2.70 11.11
C ALA A 541 -17.66 1.21 11.32
N ARG A 542 -18.78 0.88 12.00
CA ARG A 542 -19.25 -0.52 12.05
C ARG A 542 -19.76 -0.99 10.68
N GLY A 543 -20.42 -0.11 9.94
CA GLY A 543 -20.78 -0.33 8.54
C GLY A 543 -19.54 -0.62 7.70
N ILE A 544 -18.45 0.15 7.88
CA ILE A 544 -17.19 -0.12 7.18
C ILE A 544 -16.66 -1.54 7.48
N LEU A 545 -16.64 -1.96 8.75
CA LEU A 545 -16.20 -3.31 9.12
C LEU A 545 -17.04 -4.41 8.47
N GLU A 546 -18.36 -4.23 8.49
CA GLU A 546 -19.31 -5.14 7.84
C GLU A 546 -19.07 -5.21 6.33
N GLY A 547 -18.89 -4.05 5.67
CA GLY A 547 -18.62 -3.97 4.24
C GLY A 547 -17.28 -4.61 3.86
N LEU A 548 -16.22 -4.39 4.64
CA LEU A 548 -14.93 -5.07 4.45
C LEU A 548 -15.08 -6.60 4.56
N CYS A 549 -15.89 -7.07 5.52
CA CYS A 549 -16.16 -8.49 5.69
C CYS A 549 -16.90 -9.07 4.46
N ARG A 550 -17.95 -8.39 3.98
CA ARG A 550 -18.71 -8.80 2.79
C ARG A 550 -17.85 -8.79 1.51
N HIS A 551 -16.84 -7.92 1.42
CA HIS A 551 -15.86 -7.91 0.33
C HIS A 551 -14.71 -8.91 0.48
N GLY A 552 -14.66 -9.69 1.58
CA GLY A 552 -13.56 -10.63 1.84
C GLY A 552 -12.22 -9.95 2.19
N LEU A 553 -12.29 -8.72 2.70
CA LEU A 553 -11.15 -7.87 3.03
C LEU A 553 -11.06 -7.57 4.54
N PHE A 554 -11.75 -8.36 5.38
CA PHE A 554 -11.70 -8.34 6.85
C PHE A 554 -10.72 -9.39 7.41
#